data_AF-A0A259HII5-F1
#
_entry.id   AF-A0A259HII5-F1
#
_cell.length_a   1.000
_cell.length_b   1.000
_cell.length_c   1.000
_cell.angle_alpha   90.00
_cell.angle_beta   90.00
_cell.angle_gamma   90.00
#
_symmetry.space_group_name_H-M   'P 1'
#
loop_
_entity.id
_entity.type
_entity.pdbx_description
1 polymer ?
#
loop_
_entity_poly.entity_id
_entity_poly.type
_entity_poly.pdbx_seq_one_letter_code
_entity_poly.pdbx_strand_id
1 'polypeptide(L)'
;YFDEENRRHLNTIRNAYAELAIDLSAKNRKEEAKKALQLVDKMMLDENFAYGMVSRGNMHNKNSLLFLEACLMAGDTTLANKVAASVKKDLQQQVKFYNGLTGDKVEQMGDEKRMAESYLQGLEQIQTIYNPRIQIPGKMMAADSVNK
;
A
#
# COMPACT_ATOMS: atom_id res chain seq x y z
N TYR A 1 14.93 11.81 -10.88
CA TYR A 1 14.92 11.96 -9.40
C TYR A 1 14.02 13.13 -9.02
N PHE A 2 13.05 12.92 -8.13
CA PHE A 2 12.16 13.97 -7.61
C PHE A 2 12.56 14.34 -6.17
N ASP A 3 12.62 15.63 -5.87
CA ASP A 3 12.78 16.13 -4.49
C ASP A 3 11.54 15.81 -3.61
N GLU A 4 11.62 16.12 -2.32
CA GLU A 4 10.57 15.80 -1.35
C GLU A 4 9.22 16.47 -1.69
N GLU A 5 9.23 17.73 -2.14
CA GLU A 5 7.99 18.44 -2.47
C GLU A 5 7.32 17.88 -3.72
N ASN A 6 8.11 17.59 -4.76
CA ASN A 6 7.60 16.95 -5.97
C ASN A 6 7.07 15.54 -5.68
N ARG A 7 7.74 14.78 -4.80
CA ARG A 7 7.21 13.48 -4.33
C ARG A 7 5.91 13.63 -3.54
N ARG A 8 5.76 14.69 -2.75
CA ARG A 8 4.52 14.99 -2.02
C ARG A 8 3.35 15.28 -2.97
N HIS A 9 3.58 16.05 -4.03
CA HIS A 9 2.57 16.31 -5.06
C HIS A 9 2.18 15.03 -5.82
N LEU A 10 3.16 14.23 -6.24
CA LEU A 10 2.89 12.95 -6.90
C LEU A 10 2.10 11.99 -6.01
N ASN A 11 2.42 11.93 -4.71
CA ASN A 11 1.65 11.15 -3.74
C ASN A 11 0.23 11.68 -3.57
N THR A 12 0.02 13.00 -3.61
CA THR A 12 -1.33 13.59 -3.57
C THR A 12 -2.16 13.13 -4.76
N ILE A 13 -1.57 13.11 -5.96
CA ILE A 13 -2.24 12.59 -7.17
C ILE A 13 -2.53 11.10 -7.00
N ARG A 14 -1.54 10.28 -6.60
CA ARG A 14 -1.73 8.84 -6.39
C ARG A 14 -2.85 8.55 -5.38
N ASN A 15 -2.91 9.29 -4.29
CA ASN A 15 -3.95 9.14 -3.27
C ASN A 15 -5.34 9.49 -3.80
N ALA A 16 -5.49 10.55 -4.60
CA ALA A 16 -6.78 10.89 -5.21
C ALA A 16 -7.31 9.74 -6.10
N TYR A 17 -6.42 9.07 -6.83
CA TYR A 17 -6.79 7.89 -7.63
C TYR A 17 -7.10 6.66 -6.76
N ALA A 18 -6.38 6.47 -5.64
CA ALA A 18 -6.67 5.41 -4.69
C ALA A 18 -8.05 5.60 -4.04
N GLU A 19 -8.35 6.80 -3.57
CA GLU A 19 -9.64 7.17 -2.95
C GLU A 19 -10.79 6.99 -3.95
N LEU A 20 -10.61 7.44 -5.21
CA LEU A 20 -11.57 7.21 -6.27
C LEU A 20 -11.79 5.70 -6.52
N ALA A 21 -10.74 4.91 -6.58
CA ALA A 21 -10.84 3.48 -6.81
C ALA A 21 -11.49 2.73 -5.63
N ILE A 22 -11.29 3.18 -4.39
CA ILE A 22 -11.98 2.68 -3.20
C ILE A 22 -13.48 2.97 -3.31
N ASP A 23 -13.87 4.21 -3.62
CA ASP A 23 -15.28 4.60 -3.80
C ASP A 23 -15.97 3.82 -4.92
N LEU A 24 -15.30 3.69 -6.07
CA LEU A 24 -15.80 2.89 -7.20
C LEU A 24 -15.94 1.42 -6.81
N SER A 25 -14.94 0.84 -6.13
CA SER A 25 -14.98 -0.55 -5.67
C SER A 25 -16.12 -0.80 -4.69
N ALA A 26 -16.36 0.13 -3.76
CA ALA A 26 -17.46 0.07 -2.81
C ALA A 26 -18.84 0.11 -3.49
N LYS A 27 -18.94 0.79 -4.65
CA LYS A 27 -20.13 0.85 -5.51
C LYS A 27 -20.20 -0.31 -6.53
N ASN A 28 -19.40 -1.36 -6.35
CA ASN A 28 -19.27 -2.51 -7.24
C ASN A 28 -18.83 -2.16 -8.69
N ARG A 29 -18.21 -0.99 -8.90
CA ARG A 29 -17.66 -0.52 -10.19
C ARG A 29 -16.18 -0.88 -10.33
N LYS A 30 -15.86 -2.16 -10.09
CA LYS A 30 -14.47 -2.64 -9.97
C LYS A 30 -13.65 -2.45 -11.23
N GLU A 31 -14.23 -2.64 -12.42
CA GLU A 31 -13.50 -2.44 -13.68
C GLU A 31 -13.09 -0.98 -13.91
N GLU A 32 -13.88 -0.01 -13.45
CA GLU A 32 -13.53 1.41 -13.51
C GLU A 32 -12.47 1.76 -12.46
N ALA A 33 -12.56 1.17 -11.27
CA ALA A 33 -11.53 1.28 -10.24
C ALA A 33 -10.17 0.79 -10.76
N LYS A 34 -10.12 -0.40 -11.39
CA LYS A 34 -8.91 -0.94 -12.01
C LYS A 34 -8.34 0.00 -13.06
N LYS A 35 -9.19 0.55 -13.95
CA LYS A 35 -8.75 1.50 -14.98
C LYS A 35 -8.11 2.76 -14.36
N ALA A 36 -8.70 3.30 -13.29
CA ALA A 36 -8.15 4.46 -12.59
C ALA A 36 -6.77 4.15 -11.99
N LEU A 37 -6.63 3.02 -11.28
CA LEU A 37 -5.37 2.60 -10.66
C LEU A 37 -4.28 2.32 -11.71
N GLN A 38 -4.62 1.62 -12.80
CA GLN A 38 -3.72 1.32 -13.91
C GLN A 38 -3.29 2.59 -14.67
N LEU A 39 -4.16 3.60 -14.75
CA LEU A 39 -3.81 4.86 -15.37
C LEU A 39 -2.72 5.58 -14.58
N VAL A 40 -2.88 5.71 -13.25
CA VAL A 40 -1.87 6.38 -12.44
C VAL A 40 -0.55 5.59 -12.35
N ASP A 41 -0.61 4.25 -12.34
CA ASP A 41 0.58 3.39 -12.42
C ASP A 41 1.40 3.67 -13.70
N LYS A 42 0.74 3.81 -14.85
CA LYS A 42 1.39 4.10 -16.13
C LYS A 42 1.98 5.51 -16.20
N MET A 43 1.34 6.48 -15.53
CA MET A 43 1.79 7.87 -15.53
C MET A 43 2.92 8.14 -14.52
N MET A 44 3.14 7.24 -13.56
CA MET A 44 4.15 7.38 -12.52
C MET A 44 5.17 6.23 -12.61
N LEU A 45 6.24 6.45 -13.39
CA LEU A 45 7.25 5.43 -13.65
C LEU A 45 7.98 4.99 -12.36
N ASP A 46 7.99 3.68 -12.11
CA ASP A 46 8.68 3.04 -10.98
C ASP A 46 10.15 3.45 -10.85
N GLU A 47 10.84 3.66 -11.98
CA GLU A 47 12.25 4.08 -12.01
C GLU A 47 12.48 5.41 -11.28
N ASN A 48 11.49 6.30 -11.31
CA ASN A 48 11.57 7.62 -10.70
C ASN A 48 10.76 7.75 -9.40
N PHE A 49 9.72 6.93 -9.23
CA PHE A 49 8.74 7.08 -8.17
C PHE A 49 8.12 5.73 -7.74
N ALA A 50 8.99 4.79 -7.36
CA ALA A 50 8.60 3.48 -6.83
C ALA A 50 7.58 3.58 -5.69
N TYR A 51 6.81 2.50 -5.47
CA TYR A 51 5.82 2.45 -4.39
C TYR A 51 6.48 2.38 -3.00
N GLY A 52 7.56 1.61 -2.85
CA GLY A 52 8.35 1.55 -1.62
C GLY A 52 9.46 2.61 -1.62
N MET A 53 9.39 3.58 -0.71
CA MET A 53 10.44 4.59 -0.52
C MET A 53 10.46 5.14 0.90
N VAL A 54 11.66 5.39 1.42
CA VAL A 54 11.86 6.19 2.63
C VAL A 54 11.42 7.64 2.45
N SER A 55 10.79 8.18 3.49
CA SER A 55 10.30 9.57 3.56
C SER A 55 10.09 9.97 5.02
N ARG A 56 9.89 11.28 5.28
CA ARG A 56 9.60 11.75 6.64
C ARG A 56 8.35 11.07 7.19
N GLY A 57 8.47 10.48 8.39
CA GLY A 57 7.37 9.75 9.02
C GLY A 57 6.82 8.60 8.18
N ASN A 58 7.65 8.06 7.27
CA ASN A 58 7.31 6.91 6.42
C ASN A 58 6.03 7.12 5.57
N MET A 59 5.70 8.39 5.29
CA MET A 59 4.46 8.81 4.65
C MET A 59 4.29 8.26 3.23
N HIS A 60 5.38 8.07 2.51
CA HIS A 60 5.36 7.48 1.17
C HIS A 60 4.87 6.02 1.22
N ASN A 61 5.41 5.20 2.13
CA ASN A 61 4.94 3.83 2.31
C ASN A 61 3.49 3.79 2.83
N LYS A 62 3.10 4.72 3.71
CA LYS A 62 1.71 4.86 4.14
C LYS A 62 0.76 5.09 2.95
N ASN A 63 1.09 6.02 2.06
CA ASN A 63 0.30 6.30 0.85
C ASN A 63 0.25 5.09 -0.08
N SER A 64 1.36 4.37 -0.23
CA SER A 64 1.41 3.15 -1.04
C SER A 64 0.60 2.00 -0.43
N LEU A 65 0.46 1.92 0.90
CA LEU A 65 -0.42 0.96 1.57
C LEU A 65 -1.90 1.26 1.31
N LEU A 66 -2.30 2.55 1.31
CA LEU A 66 -3.64 2.95 0.87
C LEU A 66 -3.88 2.55 -0.59
N PHE A 67 -2.89 2.77 -1.46
CA PHE A 67 -2.98 2.37 -2.86
C PHE A 67 -3.07 0.85 -3.03
N LEU A 68 -2.34 0.08 -2.22
CA LEU A 68 -2.42 -1.38 -2.18
C LEU A 68 -3.84 -1.85 -1.80
N GLU A 69 -4.44 -1.27 -0.76
CA GLU A 69 -5.82 -1.56 -0.36
C GLU A 69 -6.79 -1.29 -1.50
N ALA A 70 -6.67 -0.14 -2.18
CA ALA A 70 -7.48 0.20 -3.34
C ALA A 70 -7.36 -0.85 -4.46
N CYS A 71 -6.14 -1.34 -4.75
CA CYS A 71 -5.91 -2.41 -5.73
C CYS A 71 -6.62 -3.71 -5.34
N LEU A 72 -6.51 -4.11 -4.06
CA LEU A 72 -7.13 -5.33 -3.55
C LEU A 72 -8.66 -5.23 -3.56
N MET A 73 -9.23 -4.09 -3.17
CA MET A 73 -10.68 -3.83 -3.25
C MET A 73 -11.21 -3.89 -4.69
N ALA A 74 -10.44 -3.35 -5.64
CA ALA A 74 -10.76 -3.41 -7.06
C ALA A 74 -10.56 -4.82 -7.65
N GLY A 75 -9.87 -5.72 -6.95
CA GLY A 75 -9.50 -7.04 -7.45
C GLY A 75 -8.38 -7.01 -8.50
N ASP A 76 -7.56 -5.95 -8.53
CA ASP A 76 -6.35 -5.89 -9.35
C ASP A 76 -5.18 -6.57 -8.65
N THR A 77 -5.16 -7.90 -8.67
CA THR A 77 -4.12 -8.68 -7.96
C THR A 77 -2.73 -8.47 -8.56
N THR A 78 -2.63 -8.17 -9.86
CA THR A 78 -1.35 -7.94 -10.54
C THR A 78 -0.71 -6.66 -10.00
N LEU A 79 -1.46 -5.56 -9.99
CA LEU A 79 -0.97 -4.28 -9.47
C LEU A 79 -0.78 -4.34 -7.95
N ALA A 80 -1.68 -4.99 -7.21
CA ALA A 80 -1.52 -5.20 -5.77
C ALA A 80 -0.20 -5.92 -5.44
N ASN A 81 0.15 -6.98 -6.17
CA ASN A 81 1.41 -7.70 -5.96
C ASN A 81 2.64 -6.84 -6.26
N LYS A 82 2.59 -6.02 -7.32
CA LYS A 82 3.64 -5.05 -7.67
C LYS A 82 3.88 -4.06 -6.51
N VAL A 83 2.80 -3.44 -6.02
CA VAL A 83 2.84 -2.46 -4.93
C VAL A 83 3.35 -3.11 -3.64
N ALA A 84 2.78 -4.24 -3.25
CA ALA A 84 3.15 -4.95 -2.04
C ALA A 84 4.63 -5.38 -2.06
N ALA A 85 5.13 -5.90 -3.18
CA ALA A 85 6.54 -6.29 -3.31
C ALA A 85 7.48 -5.09 -3.12
N SER A 86 7.14 -3.94 -3.70
CA SER A 86 7.94 -2.71 -3.59
C SER A 86 7.94 -2.16 -2.16
N VAL A 87 6.78 -2.03 -1.53
CA VAL A 87 6.65 -1.53 -0.14
C VAL A 87 7.31 -2.49 0.84
N LYS A 88 7.09 -3.80 0.71
CA LYS A 88 7.70 -4.82 1.57
C LYS A 88 9.23 -4.75 1.51
N LYS A 89 9.80 -4.65 0.31
CA LYS A 89 11.25 -4.54 0.11
C LYS A 89 11.82 -3.33 0.86
N ASP A 90 11.21 -2.16 0.70
CA ASP A 90 11.68 -0.93 1.35
C ASP A 90 11.57 -1.01 2.88
N LEU A 91 10.42 -1.43 3.41
CA LEU A 91 10.22 -1.59 4.86
C LEU A 91 11.18 -2.61 5.48
N GLN A 92 11.43 -3.74 4.82
CA GLN A 92 12.42 -4.72 5.28
C GLN A 92 13.84 -4.14 5.30
N GLN A 93 14.20 -3.32 4.31
CA GLN A 93 15.48 -2.63 4.29
C GLN A 93 15.59 -1.60 5.42
N GLN A 94 14.53 -0.85 5.69
CA GLN A 94 14.47 0.10 6.81
C GLN A 94 14.64 -0.63 8.15
N VAL A 95 13.88 -1.69 8.41
CA VAL A 95 13.99 -2.50 9.64
C VAL A 95 15.39 -3.08 9.79
N LYS A 96 15.99 -3.60 8.71
CA LYS A 96 17.37 -4.10 8.72
C LYS A 96 18.36 -2.99 9.08
N PHE A 97 18.19 -1.78 8.53
CA PHE A 97 19.02 -0.63 8.85
C PHE A 97 18.90 -0.25 10.34
N TYR A 98 17.67 -0.12 10.86
CA TYR A 98 17.44 0.24 12.27
C TYR A 98 17.99 -0.82 13.24
N ASN A 99 17.87 -2.10 12.89
CA ASN A 99 18.45 -3.20 13.68
C ASN A 99 19.99 -3.21 13.68
N GLY A 100 20.62 -2.56 12.70
CA GLY A 100 22.07 -2.40 12.64
C GLY A 100 22.60 -1.16 13.38
N LEU A 101 21.72 -0.33 13.95
CA LEU A 101 22.14 0.85 14.72
C LEU A 101 22.69 0.44 16.10
N THR A 102 23.58 1.28 16.63
CA THR A 102 24.21 1.11 17.94
C THR A 102 24.27 2.43 18.71
N GLY A 103 24.40 2.35 20.04
CA GLY A 103 24.44 3.51 20.93
C GLY A 103 23.16 4.35 20.87
N ASP A 104 23.31 5.65 21.12
CA ASP A 104 22.19 6.61 21.21
C ASP A 104 21.30 6.66 19.95
N LYS A 105 21.83 6.25 18.78
CA LYS A 105 21.06 6.19 17.53
C LYS A 105 19.91 5.19 17.60
N VAL A 106 20.01 4.14 18.41
CA VAL A 106 18.94 3.17 18.60
C VAL A 106 17.72 3.82 19.23
N GLU A 107 17.93 4.63 20.27
CA GLU A 107 16.86 5.35 20.95
C GLU A 107 16.30 6.46 20.07
N GLN A 108 17.17 7.22 19.42
CA GLN A 108 16.77 8.32 18.52
C GLN A 108 15.94 7.86 17.32
N MET A 109 16.14 6.64 16.83
CA MET A 109 15.42 6.08 15.68
C MET A 109 14.34 5.07 16.09
N GLY A 110 14.02 5.00 17.38
CA GLY A 110 13.10 4.01 17.93
C GLY A 110 11.68 4.15 17.38
N ASP A 111 11.22 5.39 17.16
CA ASP A 111 9.90 5.68 16.59
C ASP A 111 9.82 5.27 15.12
N GLU A 112 10.82 5.61 14.32
CA GLU A 112 10.90 5.25 12.90
C GLU A 112 10.96 3.74 12.72
N LYS A 113 11.72 3.04 13.56
CA LYS A 113 11.77 1.58 13.56
C LYS A 113 10.39 0.97 13.84
N ARG A 114 9.74 1.38 14.94
CA ARG A 114 8.41 0.88 15.31
C ARG A 114 7.38 1.12 14.20
N MET A 115 7.47 2.27 13.54
CA MET A 115 6.59 2.61 12.42
C MET A 115 6.81 1.71 11.21
N ALA A 116 8.08 1.47 10.83
CA ALA A 116 8.40 0.56 9.73
C ALA A 116 7.94 -0.88 10.01
N GLU A 117 8.14 -1.35 11.24
CA GLU A 117 7.65 -2.66 11.69
C GLU A 117 6.12 -2.75 11.67
N SER A 118 5.43 -1.71 12.16
CA SER A 118 3.96 -1.65 12.15
C SER A 118 3.39 -1.66 10.73
N TYR A 119 3.99 -0.93 9.79
CA TYR A 119 3.57 -0.95 8.38
C TYR A 119 3.87 -2.28 7.70
N LEU A 120 4.97 -2.95 8.05
CA LEU A 120 5.29 -4.27 7.52
C LEU A 120 4.25 -5.30 8.00
N GLN A 121 3.88 -5.25 9.27
CA GLN A 121 2.81 -6.08 9.83
C GLN A 121 1.45 -5.76 9.19
N GLY A 122 1.12 -4.48 9.00
CA GLY A 122 -0.11 -4.04 8.35
C GLY A 122 -0.22 -4.53 6.90
N LEU A 123 0.88 -4.51 6.15
CA LEU A 123 0.94 -5.08 4.80
C LEU A 123 0.58 -6.57 4.81
N GLU A 124 1.14 -7.35 5.74
CA GLU A 124 0.86 -8.78 5.85
C GLU A 124 -0.60 -9.06 6.24
N GLN A 125 -1.18 -8.23 7.13
CA GLN A 125 -2.58 -8.31 7.51
C GLN A 125 -3.51 -8.01 6.33
N ILE A 126 -3.27 -6.92 5.59
CA ILE A 126 -4.04 -6.57 4.38
C ILE A 126 -3.98 -7.72 3.37
N GLN A 127 -2.79 -8.25 3.09
CA GLN A 127 -2.66 -9.37 2.16
C GLN A 127 -3.41 -10.62 2.64
N THR A 128 -3.47 -10.88 3.94
CA THR A 128 -4.21 -12.00 4.53
C THR A 128 -5.72 -11.83 4.40
N ILE A 129 -6.25 -10.64 4.70
CA ILE A 129 -7.69 -10.32 4.61
C ILE A 129 -8.20 -10.54 3.18
N TYR A 130 -7.39 -10.15 2.19
CA TYR A 130 -7.74 -10.25 0.77
C TYR A 130 -7.17 -11.50 0.08
N ASN A 131 -6.58 -12.45 0.82
CA ASN A 131 -6.07 -13.69 0.26
C ASN A 131 -7.24 -14.67 -0.01
N PRO A 132 -7.57 -14.97 -1.28
CA PRO A 132 -8.68 -15.88 -1.60
C PRO A 132 -8.43 -17.32 -1.12
N ARG A 133 -7.17 -17.69 -0.81
CA ARG A 133 -6.81 -19.02 -0.29
C ARG A 133 -7.02 -19.19 1.22
N ILE A 134 -7.22 -18.09 1.96
CA ILE A 134 -7.54 -18.11 3.39
C ILE A 134 -9.04 -17.79 3.58
N GLN A 135 -9.86 -18.17 2.60
CA GLN A 135 -11.30 -18.33 2.85
C GLN A 135 -11.47 -19.62 3.66
N ILE A 136 -11.49 -19.48 4.99
CA ILE A 136 -11.93 -20.55 5.88
C ILE A 136 -13.33 -20.98 5.41
N PRO A 137 -13.58 -22.27 5.15
CA PRO A 137 -14.93 -22.73 4.81
C PRO A 137 -15.85 -22.41 5.98
N GLY A 138 -16.72 -21.40 5.84
CA GLY A 138 -17.79 -21.16 6.82
C GLY A 138 -18.04 -19.72 7.28
N LYS A 139 -17.27 -18.71 6.88
CA LYS A 139 -17.69 -17.31 7.05
C LYS A 139 -17.44 -16.51 5.80
N MET A 140 -18.41 -16.59 4.90
CA MET A 140 -18.64 -15.56 3.89
C MET A 140 -18.76 -14.22 4.65
N MET A 141 -17.86 -13.27 4.38
CA MET A 141 -18.24 -11.86 4.42
C MET A 141 -19.51 -11.78 3.59
N ALA A 142 -20.61 -11.36 4.23
CA ALA A 142 -21.98 -11.39 3.72
C ALA A 142 -22.02 -11.24 2.21
N ALA A 143 -22.14 -12.39 1.52
CA ALA A 143 -22.62 -12.38 0.16
C ALA A 143 -24.04 -11.87 0.22
N ASP A 144 -24.30 -10.85 -0.57
CA ASP A 144 -25.59 -10.44 -1.11
C ASP A 144 -26.76 -11.22 -0.50
N SER A 145 -27.43 -10.60 0.47
CA SER A 145 -28.76 -11.02 0.86
C SER A 145 -29.72 -10.66 -0.27
N VAL A 146 -29.74 -11.53 -1.28
CA VAL A 146 -30.78 -11.61 -2.30
C VAL A 146 -32.03 -12.21 -1.66
N ASN A 147 -33.09 -11.41 -1.51
CA ASN A 147 -34.46 -11.69 -1.99
C ASN A 147 -35.53 -10.94 -1.17
N LYS A 148 -36.19 -9.95 -1.78
CA LYS A 148 -37.47 -10.12 -2.48
C LYS A 148 -37.84 -8.83 -3.21
#